data_AF-A0A7C8GVU9-F1
#
_entry.id   AF-A0A7C8GVU9-F1
#
_cell.length_a   1.000
_cell.length_b   1.000
_cell.length_c   1.000
_cell.angle_alpha   90.00
_cell.angle_beta   90.00
_cell.angle_gamma   90.00
#
_symmetry.space_group_name_H-M   'P 1'
#
loop_
_entity.id
_entity.type
_entity.pdbx_description
1 polymer ?
#
loop_
_entity_poly.entity_id
_entity_poly.type
_entity_poly.pdbx_seq_one_letter_code
_entity_poly.pdbx_strand_id
1 'polypeptide(L)' 'MNNNEKKLLEERMQQIDKEMNLLTLIEQNLRLMKELAIQAEDHKLPAYKRSMINQTFQQLQEEVNHLSGQLHRTETLH' A
#
# COMPACT_ATOMS: atom_id res chain seq x y z
N MET A 1 -29.07 -14.79 19.30
CA MET A 1 -28.31 -14.25 18.15
C MET A 1 -28.88 -14.86 16.89
N ASN A 2 -29.43 -14.04 16.01
CA ASN A 2 -30.07 -14.48 14.78
C ASN A 2 -28.98 -14.91 13.77
N ASN A 3 -29.15 -16.01 13.03
CA ASN A 3 -28.14 -16.49 12.08
C ASN A 3 -27.76 -15.43 11.03
N ASN A 4 -28.68 -14.52 10.72
CA ASN A 4 -28.42 -13.39 9.82
C ASN A 4 -27.48 -12.32 10.44
N GLU A 5 -27.61 -12.05 11.74
CA GLU A 5 -26.72 -11.10 12.44
C GLU A 5 -25.29 -11.64 12.50
N LYS A 6 -25.16 -12.95 12.75
CA LYS A 6 -23.86 -13.62 12.77
C LYS A 6 -23.17 -13.55 11.41
N LYS A 7 -23.90 -13.86 10.32
CA LYS A 7 -23.36 -13.79 8.96
C LYS A 7 -22.94 -12.37 8.57
N LEU A 8 -23.75 -11.37 8.92
CA LEU A 8 -23.42 -9.96 8.66
C LEU A 8 -22.14 -9.54 9.41
N LEU A 9 -21.99 -9.99 10.66
CA LEU A 9 -20.80 -9.71 11.46
C LEU A 9 -19.55 -10.35 10.84
N GLU A 10 -19.65 -11.60 10.38
CA GLU A 10 -18.56 -12.31 9.71
C GLU A 10 -18.13 -11.60 8.41
N GLU A 11 -19.08 -11.15 7.59
CA GLU A 11 -18.81 -10.37 6.37
C GLU A 11 -18.09 -9.05 6.69
N ARG A 12 -18.50 -8.37 7.76
CA ARG A 12 -17.86 -7.12 8.22
C ARG A 12 -16.44 -7.36 8.73
N MET A 13 -16.22 -8.43 9.50
CA MET A 13 -14.88 -8.77 9.97
C MET A 13 -13.94 -9.09 8.81
N GLN A 14 -14.40 -9.88 7.83
CA GLN A 14 -13.62 -10.20 6.63
C GLN A 14 -13.25 -8.95 5.83
N GLN A 15 -14.14 -7.97 5.77
CA GLN A 15 -13.85 -6.72 5.11
C GLN A 15 -12.78 -5.89 5.84
N ILE A 16 -12.90 -5.76 7.16
CA ILE A 16 -11.91 -5.06 7.99
C ILE A 16 -10.53 -5.72 7.84
N ASP A 17 -10.46 -7.05 7.87
CA ASP A 17 -9.20 -7.77 7.66
C ASP A 17 -8.60 -7.46 6.28
N LYS A 18 -9.44 -7.34 5.25
CA LYS A 18 -9.01 -6.99 3.90
C LYS A 18 -8.45 -5.56 3.83
N GLU A 19 -9.13 -4.60 4.45
CA GLU A 19 -8.69 -3.20 4.54
C GLU A 19 -7.38 -3.08 5.32
N MET A 20 -7.24 -3.78 6.45
CA MET A 20 -5.99 -3.83 7.23
C MET A 20 -4.82 -4.39 6.44
N ASN A 21 -5.06 -5.43 5.64
CA ASN A 21 -4.03 -5.99 4.76
C ASN A 21 -3.58 -4.98 3.69
N LEU A 22 -4.53 -4.27 3.06
CA LEU A 22 -4.21 -3.22 2.09
C LEU A 22 -3.40 -2.07 2.71
N LEU A 23 -3.80 -1.59 3.89
CA LEU A 23 -3.08 -0.56 4.63
C LEU A 23 -1.66 -0.99 5.00
N THR A 24 -1.49 -2.25 5.41
CA THR A 24 -0.17 -2.82 5.72
C THR A 24 0.75 -2.81 4.50
N LEU A 25 0.24 -3.21 3.33
CA LEU A 25 1.02 -3.19 2.07
C LEU A 25 1.38 -1.77 1.64
N ILE A 26 0.44 -0.83 1.75
CA ILE A 26 0.69 0.59 1.48
C ILE A 26 1.81 1.11 2.40
N GLU A 27 1.73 0.83 3.70
CA GLU A 27 2.74 1.25 4.67
C GLU A 27 4.14 0.68 4.32
N GLN A 28 4.22 -0.60 3.97
CA GLN A 28 5.47 -1.24 3.56
C GLN A 28 6.09 -0.54 2.34
N ASN A 29 5.29 -0.26 1.30
CA ASN A 29 5.78 0.41 0.11
C ASN A 29 6.24 1.85 0.41
N LEU A 30 5.51 2.60 1.25
CA LEU A 30 5.92 3.94 1.67
C LEU A 30 7.22 3.94 2.47
N ARG A 31 7.45 2.93 3.32
CA ARG A 31 8.71 2.75 4.06
C ARG A 31 9.88 2.51 3.09
N LEU A 32 9.71 1.66 2.08
CA LEU A 32 10.73 1.43 1.05
C LEU A 32 11.01 2.70 0.24
N MET A 33 9.98 3.46 -0.13
CA MET A 33 10.15 4.76 -0.82
C MET A 33 10.96 5.75 0.02
N LYS A 34 10.73 5.80 1.34
CA LYS A 34 11.51 6.62 2.27
C LYS A 34 12.98 6.19 2.28
N GLU A 35 13.27 4.89 2.33
CA GLU A 35 14.64 4.38 2.28
C GLU A 35 15.35 4.73 0.97
N LEU A 36 14.65 4.62 -0.16
CA LEU A 36 15.16 5.02 -1.47
C LEU A 36 15.46 6.52 -1.55
N ALA A 37 14.60 7.36 -0.98
CA ALA A 37 14.82 8.81 -0.93
C ALA A 37 16.10 9.16 -0.14
N ILE A 38 16.32 8.51 1.01
CA ILE A 38 17.55 8.67 1.80
C ILE A 38 18.78 8.23 1.00
N GLN A 39 18.70 7.12 0.26
CA GLN A 39 19.81 6.67 -0.59
C GLN A 39 20.09 7.62 -1.76
N ALA A 40 19.05 8.28 -2.30
CA ALA A 40 19.18 9.23 -3.40
C ALA A 40 19.92 10.52 -3.01
N GLU A 41 19.85 10.91 -1.72
CA GLU A 41 20.57 12.06 -1.18
C GLU A 41 22.10 11.89 -1.20
N ASP A 42 22.64 10.68 -1.38
CA ASP A 42 24.08 10.49 -1.50
C ASP A 42 24.63 11.16 -2.79
N HIS A 43 25.40 12.23 -2.60
CA HIS A 43 26.00 12.99 -3.70
C HIS A 43 27.11 12.21 -4.43
N LYS A 44 27.62 11.12 -3.83
CA LYS A 44 28.59 10.21 -4.46
C LYS A 44 27.92 9.09 -5.25
N LEU A 45 26.59 9.02 -5.28
CA LEU A 45 25.88 7.98 -5.98
C LEU A 45 26.10 8.07 -7.52
N PRO A 46 26.57 7.00 -8.18
CA PRO A 46 26.69 6.97 -9.63
C PRO A 46 25.35 7.18 -10.34
N ALA A 47 25.37 7.79 -11.54
CA ALA A 47 24.16 8.10 -12.31
C ALA A 47 23.29 6.86 -12.59
N TYR A 48 23.89 5.71 -12.88
CA TYR A 48 23.14 4.46 -13.11
C TYR A 48 22.39 4.00 -11.86
N LYS A 49 22.97 4.17 -10.66
CA LYS A 49 22.29 3.86 -9.39
C LYS A 49 21.16 4.84 -9.11
N ARG A 50 21.33 6.14 -9.40
CA ARG A 50 20.24 7.13 -9.31
C ARG A 50 19.08 6.76 -10.24
N SER A 51 19.39 6.33 -11.47
CA SER A 51 18.38 5.87 -12.43
C SER A 51 17.61 4.65 -11.91
N MET A 52 18.31 3.66 -11.35
CA MET A 52 17.64 2.50 -10.75
C MET A 52 16.76 2.89 -9.56
N ILE A 53 17.25 3.74 -8.66
CA ILE A 53 16.45 4.24 -7.52
C ILE A 53 15.18 4.94 -8.01
N ASN A 54 15.28 5.81 -9.02
CA ASN A 54 14.13 6.50 -9.56
C ASN A 54 13.12 5.54 -10.20
N GLN A 55 13.58 4.53 -10.94
CA GLN A 55 12.71 3.50 -11.52
C GLN A 55 11.97 2.71 -10.44
N THR A 56 12.69 2.26 -9.40
CA THR A 56 12.07 1.54 -8.28
C THR A 56 11.09 2.43 -7.53
N PHE A 57 11.41 3.71 -7.33
CA PHE A 57 10.52 4.66 -6.67
C PHE A 57 9.22 4.86 -7.47
N GLN A 58 9.30 4.97 -8.79
CA GLN A 58 8.12 5.07 -9.66
C GLN A 58 7.24 3.82 -9.58
N GLN A 59 7.85 2.63 -9.59
CA GLN A 59 7.11 1.36 -9.44
C GLN A 59 6.38 1.28 -8.09
N LEU A 60 7.05 1.66 -6.99
CA LEU A 60 6.43 1.70 -5.67
C LEU A 60 5.29 2.73 -5.60
N GLN A 61 5.44 3.86 -6.26
CA GLN A 61 4.38 4.88 -6.33
C GLN A 61 3.15 4.37 -7.09
N GLU A 62 3.33 3.69 -8.21
CA GLU A 62 2.24 3.05 -8.95
C GLU A 62 1.52 1.99 -8.11
N GLU A 63 2.27 1.16 -7.38
CA GLU A 63 1.72 0.15 -6.48
C GLU A 63 0.92 0.78 -5.33
N VAL A 64 1.45 1.82 -4.68
CA VAL A 64 0.71 2.57 -3.64
C VAL A 64 -0.58 3.15 -4.19
N ASN A 65 -0.56 3.73 -5.39
CA ASN A 65 -1.76 4.28 -6.03
C ASN A 65 -2.78 3.17 -6.35
N HIS A 66 -2.31 2.02 -6.81
CA HIS A 66 -3.16 0.86 -7.08
C HIS A 66 -3.85 0.36 -5.80
N LEU A 67 -3.08 0.11 -4.74
CA LEU A 67 -3.59 -0.35 -3.45
C LEU A 67 -4.54 0.67 -2.80
N SER A 68 -4.22 1.95 -2.88
CA SER A 68 -5.09 3.03 -2.39
C SER A 68 -6.42 3.08 -3.16
N GLY A 69 -6.38 2.83 -4.47
CA GLY A 69 -7.57 2.71 -5.31
C GLY A 69 -8.43 1.49 -4.95
N GLN A 70 -7.82 0.37 -4.53
CA GLN A 70 -8.57 -0.78 -4.01
C GLN A 70 -9.22 -0.48 -2.67
N LEU A 71 -8.53 0.24 -1.78
CA LEU A 71 -9.06 0.64 -0.48
C LEU A 71 -10.29 1.54 -0.64
N HIS A 72 -10.21 2.59 -1.47
CA HIS A 72 -11.33 3.52 -1.71
C HIS A 72 -12.56 2.83 -2.33
N ARG A 73 -12.37 1.80 -3.16
CA ARG A 73 -13.47 0.98 -3.71
C ARG A 73 -14.14 0.11 -2.64
N THR A 74 -13.40 -0.23 -1.58
CA THR A 74 -13.92 -1.01 -0.46
C THR A 74 -14.80 -0.11 0.44
N GLU A 75 -14.41 1.16 0.62
CA GLU A 75 -15.18 2.16 1.37
C GLU A 75 -16.48 2.61 0.67
N THR A 76 -16.52 2.61 -0.67
CA THR A 76 -17.67 3.07 -1.48
C THR A 76 -18.76 2.01 -1.69
N LEU A 77 -18.56 0.77 -1.23
CA LEU A 77 -19.58 -0.30 -1.24
C LEU A 77 -20.43 -0.33 0.05
N HIS A 78 -20.47 0.79 0.79
CA HIS A 78 -21.24 1.00 2.02
C HIS A 78 -22.23 2.14 1.88
#